data_AF-A0A517W9F7-F1
#
_entry.id   AF-A0A517W9F7-F1
#
_cell.length_a   1.000
_cell.length_b   1.000
_cell.length_c   1.000
_cell.angle_alpha   90.00
_cell.angle_beta   90.00
_cell.angle_gamma   90.00
#
_symmetry.space_group_name_H-M   'P 1'
#
loop_
_entity.id
_entity.type
_entity.pdbx_description
1 polymer ?
#
loop_
_entity_poly.entity_id
_entity_poly.type
_entity_poly.pdbx_seq_one_letter_code
_entity_poly.pdbx_strand_id
1 'polypeptide(L)'
;MTCSPDVDLTFREQLLMVWDIERSLRKTSMVNRTISTMSFAPRFPRPENLSDELFQYQLNEALTRIKPQFMNAGYLKEIDGKHLFRITAYVSALNDVDYNACLEQIGTHVESALMNKFETVPAGVSTQQTGIMPLVHEIQRQLMQDLFKSFLFAFLIIAVVMTIVQGGLSAGLVSMVSNVFPPLMIFGLLGWLSVAVDIGSVMTASVALGIAVDDTLHYLTFFRRHLDAGHSSRESVLYAYRHCGKAMIQTSLICGLGLLVFALSSFVPTSRFAWMMAGLLMMALLGDLIVLPALLLSPLGRCFELKPETDHNH
;
A
#
# COMPACT_ATOMS: atom_id res chain seq x y z
N MET A 1 -26.71 5.40 -1.72
CA MET A 1 -27.16 6.70 -2.23
C MET A 1 -28.02 7.33 -1.15
N THR A 2 -27.78 8.59 -0.82
CA THR A 2 -28.51 9.35 0.19
C THR A 2 -29.11 10.57 -0.47
N CYS A 3 -30.40 10.84 -0.21
CA CYS A 3 -31.09 12.04 -0.66
C CYS A 3 -31.46 12.89 0.56
N SER A 4 -31.04 14.16 0.58
CA SER A 4 -31.44 15.14 1.61
C SER A 4 -32.94 15.47 1.48
N PRO A 5 -33.65 15.81 2.57
CA PRO A 5 -35.01 16.32 2.50
C PRO A 5 -35.13 17.64 1.72
N ASP A 6 -34.05 18.42 1.62
CA ASP A 6 -34.01 19.71 0.92
C ASP A 6 -34.00 19.57 -0.61
N VAL A 7 -33.92 18.34 -1.12
CA VAL A 7 -33.91 18.04 -2.54
C VAL A 7 -35.34 17.86 -3.03
N ASP A 8 -35.78 18.68 -3.98
CA ASP A 8 -37.10 18.61 -4.61
C ASP A 8 -37.19 17.42 -5.59
N LEU A 9 -37.06 16.21 -5.06
CA LEU A 9 -37.14 14.96 -5.80
C LEU A 9 -38.22 14.07 -5.20
N THR A 10 -39.19 13.72 -6.03
CA THR A 10 -40.24 12.78 -5.67
C THR A 10 -39.65 11.40 -5.35
N PHE A 11 -40.34 10.61 -4.52
CA PHE A 11 -39.89 9.26 -4.19
C PHE A 11 -39.71 8.37 -5.45
N ARG A 12 -40.53 8.60 -6.47
CA ARG A 12 -40.40 7.94 -7.77
C ARG A 12 -39.11 8.32 -8.49
N GLU A 13 -38.75 9.60 -8.52
CA GLU A 13 -37.49 10.05 -9.15
C GLU A 13 -36.28 9.47 -8.41
N GLN A 14 -36.34 9.42 -7.09
CA GLN A 14 -35.33 8.75 -6.25
C GLN A 14 -35.18 7.27 -6.61
N LEU A 15 -36.29 6.53 -6.76
CA LEU A 15 -36.26 5.13 -7.21
C LEU A 15 -35.73 4.97 -8.64
N LEU A 16 -36.07 5.89 -9.55
CA LEU A 16 -35.54 5.87 -10.91
C LEU A 16 -34.03 6.12 -10.93
N MET A 17 -33.49 7.00 -10.08
CA MET A 17 -32.04 7.15 -9.93
C MET A 17 -31.38 5.86 -9.44
N VAL A 18 -31.99 5.19 -8.46
CA VAL A 18 -31.50 3.88 -8.00
C VAL A 18 -31.50 2.86 -9.14
N TRP A 19 -32.53 2.87 -10.00
CA TRP A 19 -32.61 2.01 -11.18
C TRP A 19 -31.52 2.29 -12.22
N ASP A 20 -31.26 3.57 -12.51
CA ASP A 20 -30.25 3.99 -13.47
C ASP A 20 -28.85 3.61 -12.98
N ILE A 21 -28.58 3.81 -11.68
CA ILE A 21 -27.33 3.34 -11.05
C ILE A 21 -27.21 1.81 -11.18
N GLU A 22 -28.26 1.05 -10.82
CA GLU A 22 -28.24 -0.40 -10.91
C GLU A 22 -27.94 -0.88 -12.35
N ARG A 23 -28.59 -0.26 -13.34
CA ARG A 23 -28.40 -0.59 -14.76
C ARG A 23 -26.99 -0.25 -15.24
N SER A 24 -26.41 0.85 -14.77
CA SER A 24 -25.03 1.24 -15.09
C SER A 24 -24.03 0.26 -14.51
N LEU A 25 -24.21 -0.14 -13.24
CA LEU A 25 -23.35 -1.12 -12.58
C LEU A 25 -23.36 -2.50 -13.27
N ARG A 26 -24.50 -2.94 -13.80
CA ARG A 26 -24.58 -4.19 -14.57
C ARG A 26 -23.80 -4.18 -15.89
N LYS A 27 -23.45 -3.00 -16.42
CA LYS A 27 -22.63 -2.90 -17.64
C LYS A 27 -21.14 -3.09 -17.34
N THR A 28 -20.73 -2.98 -16.07
CA THR A 28 -19.35 -3.19 -15.66
C THR A 28 -19.02 -4.68 -15.70
N SER A 29 -17.99 -5.08 -16.45
CA SER A 29 -17.63 -6.49 -16.66
C SER A 29 -17.31 -7.27 -15.38
N MET A 30 -16.94 -6.57 -14.31
CA MET A 30 -16.58 -7.15 -13.02
C MET A 30 -17.79 -7.42 -12.10
N VAL A 31 -18.96 -6.85 -12.40
CA VAL A 31 -20.17 -6.98 -11.58
C VAL A 31 -21.03 -8.13 -12.10
N ASN A 32 -21.09 -9.23 -11.35
CA ASN A 32 -21.89 -10.41 -11.72
C ASN A 32 -23.39 -10.16 -11.52
N ARG A 33 -23.75 -9.48 -10.44
CA ARG A 33 -25.14 -9.26 -10.05
C ARG A 33 -25.27 -8.00 -9.22
N THR A 34 -26.41 -7.34 -9.35
CA THR A 34 -26.82 -6.22 -8.49
C THR A 34 -28.13 -6.54 -7.80
N ILE A 35 -28.32 -6.03 -6.58
CA ILE A 35 -29.58 -6.06 -5.86
C ILE A 35 -29.84 -4.67 -5.27
N SER A 36 -31.04 -4.13 -5.50
CA SER A 36 -31.47 -2.82 -5.00
C SER A 36 -32.96 -2.85 -4.62
N THR A 37 -33.53 -1.71 -4.22
CA THR A 37 -34.99 -1.56 -4.07
C THR A 37 -35.75 -1.96 -5.34
N MET A 38 -35.18 -1.70 -6.52
CA MET A 38 -35.80 -2.04 -7.81
C MET A 38 -35.86 -3.54 -8.09
N SER A 39 -35.04 -4.34 -7.41
CA SER A 39 -35.12 -5.81 -7.49
C SER A 39 -36.38 -6.36 -6.83
N PHE A 40 -37.01 -5.58 -5.94
CA PHE A 40 -38.23 -5.94 -5.21
C PHE A 40 -39.44 -5.09 -5.66
N ALA A 41 -39.25 -4.13 -6.56
CA ALA A 41 -40.32 -3.31 -7.08
C ALA A 41 -41.25 -4.17 -7.96
N PRO A 42 -42.58 -4.13 -7.74
CA PRO A 42 -43.51 -4.83 -8.60
C PRO A 42 -43.54 -4.21 -9.99
N ARG A 43 -43.75 -5.05 -11.00
CA ARG A 43 -44.00 -4.57 -12.36
C ARG A 43 -45.42 -4.04 -12.43
N PHE A 44 -45.55 -2.76 -12.74
CA PHE A 44 -46.85 -2.13 -13.01
C PHE A 44 -47.04 -2.00 -14.53
N PRO A 45 -47.72 -2.94 -15.19
CA PRO A 45 -48.08 -2.79 -16.60
C PRO A 45 -49.09 -1.65 -16.75
N ARG A 46 -48.87 -0.76 -17.72
CA ARG A 46 -49.79 0.34 -18.03
C ARG A 46 -51.05 -0.23 -18.71
N PRO A 47 -52.27 0.04 -18.20
CA PRO A 47 -53.49 -0.34 -18.90
C PRO A 47 -53.65 0.49 -20.18
N GLU A 48 -54.11 -0.13 -21.27
CA GLU A 48 -54.25 0.52 -22.59
C GLU A 48 -55.21 1.73 -22.58
N ASN A 49 -56.19 1.75 -21.68
CA ASN A 49 -57.26 2.75 -21.64
C ASN A 49 -57.17 3.73 -20.45
N LEU A 50 -56.02 3.84 -19.79
CA LEU A 50 -55.84 4.74 -18.66
C LEU A 50 -55.17 6.06 -19.09
N SER A 51 -55.72 7.20 -18.65
CA SER A 51 -55.07 8.50 -18.86
C SER A 51 -53.73 8.56 -18.13
N ASP A 52 -52.79 9.33 -18.68
CA ASP A 52 -51.46 9.48 -18.10
C ASP A 52 -51.50 9.95 -16.64
N GLU A 53 -52.31 10.97 -16.33
CA GLU A 53 -52.42 11.51 -14.97
C GLU A 53 -52.92 10.48 -13.94
N LEU A 54 -53.97 9.72 -14.29
CA LEU A 54 -54.51 8.66 -13.44
C LEU A 54 -53.48 7.54 -13.23
N PHE A 55 -52.74 7.20 -14.29
CA PHE A 55 -51.67 6.22 -14.20
C PHE A 55 -50.55 6.69 -13.26
N GLN A 56 -50.13 7.96 -13.39
CA GLN A 56 -49.09 8.54 -12.53
C GLN A 56 -49.52 8.57 -11.06
N TYR A 57 -50.77 8.92 -10.77
CA TYR A 57 -51.31 8.91 -9.42
C TYR A 57 -51.31 7.50 -8.81
N GLN A 58 -51.88 6.52 -9.53
CA GLN A 58 -51.91 5.13 -9.07
C GLN A 58 -50.51 4.55 -8.85
N LEU A 59 -49.57 4.88 -9.75
CA LEU A 59 -48.19 4.45 -9.64
C LEU A 59 -47.50 5.06 -8.42
N ASN A 60 -47.65 6.36 -8.19
CA ASN A 60 -47.08 7.03 -7.03
C ASN A 60 -47.66 6.49 -5.71
N GLU A 61 -48.97 6.24 -5.67
CA GLU A 61 -49.63 5.66 -4.51
C GLU A 61 -49.13 4.24 -4.23
N ALA A 62 -49.02 3.41 -5.28
CA ALA A 62 -48.49 2.05 -5.17
C ALA A 62 -47.04 2.04 -4.67
N LEU A 63 -46.17 2.90 -5.21
CA LEU A 63 -44.78 3.03 -4.77
C LEU A 63 -44.70 3.44 -3.29
N THR A 64 -45.59 4.34 -2.85
CA THR A 64 -45.67 4.77 -1.45
C THR A 64 -46.10 3.63 -0.53
N ARG A 65 -47.05 2.79 -0.95
CA ARG A 65 -47.49 1.59 -0.21
C ARG A 65 -46.39 0.54 -0.03
N ILE A 66 -45.43 0.47 -0.95
CA ILE A 66 -44.34 -0.53 -0.95
C ILE A 66 -43.11 -0.03 -0.19
N LYS A 67 -43.03 1.29 0.10
CA LYS A 67 -41.95 1.90 0.89
C LYS A 67 -41.61 1.10 2.18
N PRO A 68 -42.58 0.63 2.99
CA PRO A 68 -42.29 -0.18 4.18
C PRO A 68 -41.61 -1.53 3.87
N GLN A 69 -41.92 -2.15 2.72
CA GLN A 69 -41.27 -3.39 2.30
C GLN A 69 -39.79 -3.17 1.99
N PHE A 70 -39.44 -2.06 1.34
CA PHE A 70 -38.04 -1.69 1.10
C PHE A 70 -37.27 -1.42 2.40
N MET A 71 -37.96 -0.84 3.39
CA MET A 71 -37.39 -0.62 4.72
C MET A 71 -37.16 -1.93 5.48
N ASN A 72 -38.15 -2.83 5.48
CA ASN A 72 -38.05 -4.15 6.11
C ASN A 72 -36.99 -5.03 5.45
N ALA A 73 -36.82 -4.94 4.13
CA ALA A 73 -35.76 -5.63 3.40
C ALA A 73 -34.36 -4.99 3.59
N GLY A 74 -34.27 -3.84 4.27
CA GLY A 74 -33.03 -3.12 4.55
C GLY A 74 -32.39 -2.45 3.32
N TYR A 75 -33.16 -2.22 2.25
CA TYR A 75 -32.69 -1.51 1.04
C TYR A 75 -33.05 -0.02 1.02
N LEU A 76 -33.95 0.40 1.91
CA LEU A 76 -34.27 1.80 2.18
C LEU A 76 -34.20 2.04 3.68
N LYS A 77 -33.59 3.14 4.10
CA LYS A 77 -33.66 3.61 5.49
C LYS A 77 -33.97 5.10 5.48
N GLU A 78 -34.75 5.55 6.44
CA GLU A 78 -35.06 6.96 6.62
C GLU A 78 -34.41 7.42 7.93
N ILE A 79 -33.54 8.43 7.86
CA ILE A 79 -32.80 8.98 9.01
C ILE A 79 -32.85 10.50 8.90
N ASP A 80 -33.43 11.19 9.89
CA ASP A 80 -33.52 12.65 9.94
C ASP A 80 -34.12 13.27 8.65
N GLY A 81 -35.16 12.63 8.10
CA GLY A 81 -35.79 13.04 6.83
C GLY A 81 -35.00 12.70 5.57
N LYS A 82 -33.81 12.09 5.68
CA LYS A 82 -33.00 11.64 4.55
C LYS A 82 -33.38 10.22 4.14
N HIS A 83 -33.54 9.98 2.84
CA HIS A 83 -33.71 8.63 2.30
C HIS A 83 -32.35 8.03 1.93
N LEU A 84 -32.02 6.90 2.53
CA LEU A 84 -30.79 6.15 2.29
C LEU A 84 -31.11 4.85 1.55
N PHE A 85 -30.78 4.82 0.27
CA PHE A 85 -30.93 3.67 -0.61
C PHE A 85 -29.65 2.83 -0.66
N ARG A 86 -29.79 1.53 -0.41
CA ARG A 86 -28.69 0.56 -0.52
C ARG A 86 -28.75 -0.15 -1.86
N ILE A 87 -27.62 -0.19 -2.55
CA ILE A 87 -27.43 -0.93 -3.80
C ILE A 87 -26.25 -1.87 -3.57
N THR A 88 -26.50 -3.18 -3.65
CA THR A 88 -25.49 -4.22 -3.43
C THR A 88 -25.02 -4.74 -4.78
N ALA A 89 -23.74 -4.58 -5.10
CA ALA A 89 -23.10 -5.18 -6.27
C ALA A 89 -22.21 -6.36 -5.84
N TYR A 90 -22.40 -7.51 -6.48
CA TYR A 90 -21.57 -8.70 -6.30
C TYR A 90 -20.48 -8.67 -7.37
N VAL A 91 -19.24 -8.50 -6.92
CA VAL A 91 -18.05 -8.42 -7.77
C VAL A 91 -17.32 -9.75 -7.73
N SER A 92 -16.84 -10.23 -8.88
CA SER A 92 -15.99 -11.43 -8.91
C SER A 92 -14.64 -11.14 -8.26
N ALA A 93 -14.27 -11.93 -7.25
CA ALA A 93 -12.92 -11.94 -6.69
C ALA A 93 -11.99 -12.70 -7.65
N LEU A 94 -11.56 -12.04 -8.73
CA LEU A 94 -10.49 -12.55 -9.57
C LEU A 94 -9.15 -12.11 -8.95
N ASN A 95 -8.20 -13.05 -8.82
CA ASN A 95 -6.92 -12.87 -8.12
C ASN A 95 -6.00 -11.78 -8.72
N ASP A 96 -6.38 -11.16 -9.84
CA ASP A 96 -5.63 -10.13 -10.58
C ASP A 96 -6.41 -8.80 -10.75
N VAL A 97 -7.52 -8.63 -10.04
CA VAL A 97 -8.28 -7.37 -10.15
C VAL A 97 -7.57 -6.28 -9.34
N ASP A 98 -7.16 -5.22 -10.03
CA ASP A 98 -6.83 -3.97 -9.35
C ASP A 98 -8.10 -3.44 -8.67
N TYR A 99 -8.18 -3.65 -7.37
CA TYR A 99 -9.29 -3.23 -6.53
C TYR A 99 -9.55 -1.73 -6.66
N ASN A 100 -8.50 -0.90 -6.88
CA ASN A 100 -8.66 0.52 -7.15
C ASN A 100 -9.43 0.73 -8.44
N ALA A 101 -8.97 0.13 -9.53
CA ALA A 101 -9.56 0.31 -10.85
C ALA A 101 -11.03 -0.14 -10.87
N CYS A 102 -11.35 -1.21 -10.15
CA CYS A 102 -12.74 -1.66 -10.00
C CYS A 102 -13.60 -0.63 -9.23
N LEU A 103 -13.12 -0.11 -8.10
CA LEU A 103 -13.86 0.88 -7.31
C LEU A 103 -14.01 2.22 -8.03
N GLU A 104 -12.98 2.62 -8.77
CA GLU A 104 -12.97 3.81 -9.63
C GLU A 104 -13.96 3.64 -10.79
N GLN A 105 -13.90 2.53 -11.52
CA GLN A 105 -14.88 2.22 -12.57
C GLN A 105 -16.30 2.22 -12.04
N ILE A 106 -16.55 1.61 -10.87
CA ILE A 106 -17.86 1.65 -10.21
C ILE A 106 -18.25 3.09 -9.89
N GLY A 107 -17.33 3.90 -9.36
CA GLY A 107 -17.54 5.33 -9.09
C GLY A 107 -17.94 6.11 -10.34
N THR A 108 -17.17 5.98 -11.42
CA THR A 108 -17.45 6.63 -12.71
C THR A 108 -18.78 6.18 -13.31
N HIS A 109 -19.15 4.90 -13.18
CA HIS A 109 -20.43 4.38 -13.66
C HIS A 109 -21.62 4.89 -12.85
N VAL A 110 -21.45 5.09 -11.54
CA VAL A 110 -22.47 5.67 -10.66
C VAL A 110 -22.64 7.16 -10.97
N GLU A 111 -21.53 7.89 -11.11
CA GLU A 111 -21.55 9.32 -11.41
C GLU A 111 -22.14 9.60 -12.79
N SER A 112 -21.73 8.83 -13.81
CA SER A 112 -22.31 8.94 -15.15
C SER A 112 -23.81 8.59 -15.16
N ALA A 113 -24.26 7.63 -14.37
CA ALA A 113 -25.69 7.33 -14.24
C ALA A 113 -26.49 8.48 -13.62
N LEU A 114 -25.91 9.21 -12.67
CA LEU A 114 -26.53 10.39 -12.05
C LEU A 114 -26.55 11.58 -13.01
N MET A 115 -25.48 11.80 -13.77
CA MET A 115 -25.38 12.91 -14.73
C MET A 115 -26.28 12.73 -15.96
N ASN A 116 -26.51 11.49 -16.40
CA ASN A 116 -27.27 11.20 -17.62
C ASN A 116 -28.72 11.73 -17.60
N LYS A 117 -29.25 12.10 -16.43
CA LYS A 117 -30.63 12.57 -16.26
C LYS A 117 -30.76 14.01 -15.78
N PHE A 118 -29.72 14.58 -15.15
CA PHE A 118 -29.82 15.89 -14.49
C PHE A 118 -28.79 16.93 -14.96
N GLU A 119 -27.97 16.66 -15.98
CA GLU A 119 -26.80 17.47 -16.43
C GLU A 119 -25.71 17.66 -15.36
N THR A 120 -26.09 17.79 -14.09
CA THR A 120 -25.28 17.85 -12.88
C THR A 120 -25.92 16.99 -11.78
N VAL A 121 -25.12 16.46 -10.85
CA VAL A 121 -25.66 15.71 -9.70
C VAL A 121 -26.48 16.67 -8.83
N PRO A 122 -27.76 16.39 -8.54
CA PRO A 122 -28.61 17.28 -7.75
C PRO A 122 -27.98 17.59 -6.39
N ALA A 123 -27.95 18.87 -6.01
CA ALA A 123 -27.44 19.29 -4.71
C ALA A 123 -28.24 18.61 -3.59
N GLY A 124 -27.57 17.81 -2.74
CA GLY A 124 -28.19 17.02 -1.67
C GLY A 124 -28.35 15.52 -1.97
N VAL A 125 -27.96 15.06 -3.17
CA VAL A 125 -27.73 13.63 -3.46
C VAL A 125 -26.27 13.29 -3.23
N SER A 126 -25.99 12.29 -2.40
CA SER A 126 -24.62 11.79 -2.18
C SER A 126 -24.54 10.27 -2.33
N THR A 127 -23.40 9.80 -2.81
CA THR A 127 -23.13 8.37 -2.96
C THR A 127 -21.89 8.01 -2.17
N GLN A 128 -21.99 6.96 -1.36
CA GLN A 128 -20.87 6.41 -0.61
C GLN A 128 -20.74 4.93 -0.96
N GLN A 129 -19.52 4.50 -1.30
CA GLN A 129 -19.20 3.11 -1.54
C GLN A 129 -18.86 2.44 -0.20
N THR A 130 -19.48 1.30 0.11
CA THR A 130 -19.25 0.56 1.35
C THR A 130 -19.20 -0.94 1.05
N GLY A 131 -18.60 -1.71 1.96
CA GLY A 131 -18.49 -3.17 1.84
C GLY A 131 -17.07 -3.66 2.10
N ILE A 132 -16.90 -4.98 1.97
CA ILE A 132 -15.61 -5.65 2.23
C ILE A 132 -14.54 -5.20 1.23
N MET A 133 -14.90 -5.05 -0.05
CA MET A 133 -13.99 -4.65 -1.12
C MET A 133 -13.30 -3.29 -0.86
N PRO A 134 -14.02 -2.17 -0.67
CA PRO A 134 -13.38 -0.88 -0.38
C PRO A 134 -12.67 -0.87 0.97
N LEU A 135 -13.17 -1.62 1.96
CA LEU A 135 -12.52 -1.72 3.28
C LEU A 135 -11.16 -2.41 3.18
N VAL A 136 -11.10 -3.59 2.54
CA VAL A 136 -9.84 -4.34 2.34
C VAL A 136 -8.87 -3.53 1.50
N HIS A 137 -9.36 -2.86 0.47
CA HIS A 137 -8.55 -2.00 -0.38
C HIS A 137 -7.93 -0.84 0.42
N GLU A 138 -8.73 -0.12 1.21
CA GLU A 138 -8.25 0.98 2.05
C GLU A 138 -7.27 0.49 3.12
N ILE A 139 -7.53 -0.68 3.74
CA ILE A 139 -6.59 -1.31 4.67
C ILE A 139 -5.26 -1.63 3.98
N GLN A 140 -5.28 -2.25 2.79
CA GLN A 140 -4.07 -2.56 2.04
C GLN A 140 -3.27 -1.30 1.68
N ARG A 141 -3.97 -0.24 1.24
CA ARG A 141 -3.37 1.05 0.90
C ARG A 141 -2.73 1.71 2.12
N GLN A 142 -3.43 1.75 3.25
CA GLN A 142 -2.91 2.29 4.51
C GLN A 142 -1.69 1.49 4.98
N LEU A 143 -1.78 0.15 4.99
CA LEU A 143 -0.64 -0.71 5.35
C LEU A 143 0.57 -0.46 4.45
N MET A 144 0.40 -0.38 3.13
CA MET A 144 1.51 -0.08 2.21
C MET A 144 2.14 1.28 2.50
N GLN A 145 1.32 2.31 2.73
CA GLN A 145 1.82 3.64 3.04
C GLN A 145 2.55 3.67 4.38
N ASP A 146 2.02 3.02 5.40
CA ASP A 146 2.60 2.98 6.73
C ASP A 146 3.90 2.17 6.76
N LEU A 147 3.98 1.08 6.01
CA LEU A 147 5.22 0.32 5.83
C LEU A 147 6.28 1.14 5.10
N PHE A 148 5.92 1.85 4.04
CA PHE A 148 6.87 2.71 3.33
C PHE A 148 7.37 3.86 4.20
N LYS A 149 6.47 4.52 4.95
CA LYS A 149 6.83 5.54 5.94
C LYS A 149 7.73 4.97 7.03
N SER A 150 7.40 3.78 7.54
CA SER A 150 8.18 3.11 8.60
C SER A 150 9.57 2.73 8.11
N PHE A 151 9.68 2.24 6.86
CA PHE A 151 10.95 1.95 6.22
C PHE A 151 11.81 3.22 6.08
N LEU A 152 11.21 4.31 5.59
CA LEU A 152 11.92 5.60 5.45
C LEU A 152 12.34 6.18 6.81
N PHE A 153 11.48 6.04 7.83
CA PHE A 153 11.79 6.48 9.19
C PHE A 153 12.90 5.65 9.83
N ALA A 154 12.87 4.32 9.67
CA ALA A 154 13.94 3.43 10.10
C ALA A 154 15.26 3.80 9.42
N PHE A 155 15.23 4.00 8.09
CA PHE A 155 16.38 4.47 7.33
C PHE A 155 16.95 5.79 7.88
N LEU A 156 16.09 6.77 8.18
CA LEU A 156 16.51 8.05 8.75
C LEU A 156 17.14 7.88 10.14
N ILE A 157 16.54 7.08 11.01
CA ILE A 157 17.10 6.78 12.34
C ILE A 157 18.48 6.13 12.20
N ILE A 158 18.60 5.13 11.34
CA ILE A 158 19.86 4.43 11.07
C ILE A 158 20.91 5.42 10.55
N ALA A 159 20.55 6.33 9.64
CA ALA A 159 21.46 7.35 9.13
C ALA A 159 21.95 8.30 10.25
N VAL A 160 21.07 8.67 11.18
CA VAL A 160 21.44 9.47 12.36
C VAL A 160 22.38 8.68 13.27
N VAL A 161 22.06 7.44 13.58
CA VAL A 161 22.91 6.57 14.42
C VAL A 161 24.28 6.39 13.79
N MET A 162 24.36 6.09 12.50
CA MET A 162 25.63 5.97 11.79
C MET A 162 26.40 7.28 11.77
N THR A 163 25.73 8.43 11.61
CA THR A 163 26.39 9.74 11.69
C THR A 163 27.03 9.99 13.05
N ILE A 164 26.35 9.58 14.14
CA ILE A 164 26.87 9.68 15.51
C ILE A 164 28.05 8.72 15.72
N VAL A 165 27.89 7.45 15.36
CA VAL A 165 28.94 6.42 15.51
C VAL A 165 30.17 6.77 14.66
N GLN A 166 29.97 7.33 13.47
CA GLN A 166 31.03 7.79 12.59
C GLN A 166 31.47 9.25 12.86
N GLY A 167 31.01 9.90 13.92
CA GLY A 167 31.46 11.23 14.35
C GLY A 167 31.54 12.28 13.23
N GLY A 168 30.66 12.20 12.22
CA GLY A 168 30.74 13.02 11.01
C GLY A 168 29.62 12.71 10.02
N LEU A 169 28.94 13.76 9.54
CA LEU A 169 27.78 13.63 8.64
C LEU A 169 28.14 12.98 7.31
N SER A 170 29.28 13.36 6.72
CA SER A 170 29.77 12.78 5.47
C SER A 170 30.11 11.29 5.62
N ALA A 171 30.82 10.92 6.69
CA ALA A 171 31.14 9.52 6.99
C ALA A 171 29.88 8.67 7.25
N GLY A 172 28.90 9.22 7.97
CA GLY A 172 27.60 8.58 8.18
C GLY A 172 26.84 8.33 6.87
N LEU A 173 26.76 9.33 5.99
CA LEU A 173 26.08 9.21 4.70
C LEU A 173 26.78 8.24 3.75
N VAL A 174 28.11 8.20 3.72
CA VAL A 174 28.86 7.22 2.92
C VAL A 174 28.60 5.80 3.42
N SER A 175 28.49 5.62 4.74
CA SER A 175 28.14 4.33 5.36
C SER A 175 26.72 3.87 5.05
N MET A 176 25.80 4.79 4.74
CA MET A 176 24.45 4.43 4.30
C MET A 176 24.44 3.75 2.94
N VAL A 177 25.45 3.96 2.10
CA VAL A 177 25.47 3.38 0.75
C VAL A 177 25.51 1.85 0.79
N SER A 178 26.28 1.23 1.71
CA SER A 178 26.29 -0.23 1.86
C SER A 178 24.96 -0.77 2.42
N ASN A 179 24.25 0.03 3.22
CA ASN A 179 22.96 -0.34 3.81
C ASN A 179 21.79 -0.21 2.82
N VAL A 180 21.86 0.73 1.88
CA VAL A 180 20.85 0.90 0.82
C VAL A 180 21.08 -0.08 -0.33
N PHE A 181 22.31 -0.55 -0.51
CA PHE A 181 22.67 -1.45 -1.61
C PHE A 181 21.80 -2.72 -1.68
N PRO A 182 21.53 -3.46 -0.58
CA PRO A 182 20.71 -4.68 -0.64
C PRO A 182 19.26 -4.45 -1.08
N PRO A 183 18.47 -3.55 -0.45
CA PRO A 183 17.12 -3.30 -0.92
C PRO A 183 17.09 -2.70 -2.32
N LEU A 184 18.07 -1.87 -2.70
CA LEU A 184 18.17 -1.32 -4.05
C LEU A 184 18.37 -2.42 -5.11
N MET A 185 19.27 -3.38 -4.85
CA MET A 185 19.52 -4.50 -5.76
C MET A 185 18.31 -5.42 -5.89
N ILE A 186 17.66 -5.75 -4.76
CA ILE A 186 16.50 -6.66 -4.76
C ILE A 186 15.26 -6.00 -5.37
N PHE A 187 14.92 -4.77 -4.97
CA PHE A 187 13.80 -4.05 -5.59
C PHE A 187 14.07 -3.69 -7.05
N GLY A 188 15.31 -3.37 -7.40
CA GLY A 188 15.73 -3.17 -8.79
C GLY A 188 15.54 -4.43 -9.63
N LEU A 189 15.92 -5.59 -9.10
CA LEU A 189 15.69 -6.89 -9.74
C LEU A 189 14.20 -7.20 -9.90
N LEU A 190 13.39 -6.95 -8.87
CA LEU A 190 11.94 -7.14 -8.94
C LEU A 190 11.30 -6.24 -10.01
N GLY A 191 11.70 -4.97 -10.06
CA GLY A 191 11.25 -4.03 -11.09
C GLY A 191 11.66 -4.48 -12.50
N TRP A 192 12.89 -4.99 -12.67
CA TRP A 192 13.34 -5.52 -13.96
C TRP A 192 12.57 -6.77 -14.39
N LEU A 193 12.24 -7.65 -13.45
CA LEU A 193 11.43 -8.85 -13.68
C LEU A 193 9.93 -8.55 -13.79
N SER A 194 9.51 -7.27 -13.69
CA SER A 194 8.10 -6.85 -13.67
C SER A 194 7.27 -7.54 -12.58
N VAL A 195 7.91 -7.86 -11.45
CA VAL A 195 7.24 -8.41 -10.27
C VAL A 195 6.75 -7.25 -9.42
N ALA A 196 5.44 -7.22 -9.15
CA ALA A 196 4.83 -6.18 -8.32
C ALA A 196 5.39 -6.22 -6.89
N VAL A 197 5.81 -5.06 -6.38
CA VAL A 197 6.21 -4.90 -4.98
C VAL A 197 4.95 -4.90 -4.13
N ASP A 198 4.86 -5.85 -3.21
CA ASP A 198 3.74 -6.02 -2.29
C ASP A 198 4.12 -5.68 -0.84
N ILE A 199 3.13 -5.75 0.05
CA ILE A 199 3.26 -5.53 1.49
C ILE A 199 4.38 -6.42 2.06
N GLY A 200 4.40 -7.70 1.65
CA GLY A 200 5.40 -8.67 2.10
C GLY A 200 6.82 -8.27 1.69
N SER A 201 7.00 -7.77 0.47
CA SER A 201 8.28 -7.31 -0.06
C SER A 201 8.85 -6.15 0.76
N VAL A 202 8.03 -5.13 1.07
CA VAL A 202 8.45 -3.97 1.87
C VAL A 202 8.74 -4.36 3.31
N MET A 203 7.90 -5.21 3.92
CA MET A 203 8.14 -5.75 5.26
C MET A 203 9.47 -6.49 5.35
N THR A 204 9.75 -7.37 4.37
CA THR A 204 10.99 -8.15 4.31
C THR A 204 12.21 -7.24 4.22
N ALA A 205 12.15 -6.22 3.34
CA ALA A 205 13.24 -5.26 3.22
C ALA A 205 13.47 -4.44 4.49
N SER A 206 12.41 -4.06 5.21
CA SER A 206 12.54 -3.35 6.49
C SER A 206 13.23 -4.20 7.55
N VAL A 207 12.91 -5.50 7.63
CA VAL A 207 13.57 -6.43 8.56
C VAL A 207 15.03 -6.65 8.15
N ALA A 208 15.28 -6.89 6.87
CA ALA A 208 16.64 -7.10 6.35
C ALA A 208 17.54 -5.89 6.56
N LEU A 209 17.01 -4.67 6.40
CA LEU A 209 17.76 -3.44 6.66
C LEU A 209 18.27 -3.41 8.11
N GLY A 210 17.45 -3.80 9.08
CA GLY A 210 17.89 -3.86 10.48
C GLY A 210 19.02 -4.85 10.73
N ILE A 211 19.01 -5.99 10.04
CA ILE A 211 20.06 -7.01 10.15
C ILE A 211 21.34 -6.55 9.44
N ALA A 212 21.23 -5.99 8.23
CA ALA A 212 22.37 -5.51 7.44
C ALA A 212 23.14 -4.38 8.16
N VAL A 213 22.41 -3.50 8.84
CA VAL A 213 23.01 -2.36 9.57
C VAL A 213 23.88 -2.80 10.73
N ASP A 214 23.53 -3.90 11.41
CA ASP A 214 24.31 -4.45 12.52
C ASP A 214 25.70 -4.90 12.04
N ASP A 215 25.74 -5.64 10.92
CA ASP A 215 26.97 -6.10 10.27
C ASP A 215 27.86 -4.91 9.86
N THR A 216 27.28 -3.89 9.22
CA THR A 216 27.99 -2.66 8.85
C THR A 216 28.52 -1.92 10.08
N LEU A 217 27.72 -1.79 11.14
CA LEU A 217 28.11 -1.08 12.36
C LEU A 217 29.29 -1.77 13.04
N HIS A 218 29.25 -3.10 13.13
CA HIS A 218 30.35 -3.87 13.69
C HIS A 218 31.63 -3.68 12.88
N TYR A 219 31.55 -3.78 11.56
CA TYR A 219 32.70 -3.56 10.67
C TYR A 219 33.30 -2.16 10.86
N LEU A 220 32.46 -1.12 10.80
CA LEU A 220 32.91 0.26 10.91
C LEU A 220 33.46 0.61 12.29
N THR A 221 32.96 -0.03 13.35
CA THR A 221 33.48 0.18 14.71
C THR A 221 34.94 -0.28 14.81
N PHE A 222 35.28 -1.46 14.26
CA PHE A 222 36.67 -1.93 14.23
C PHE A 222 37.54 -1.09 13.29
N PHE A 223 37.01 -0.69 12.13
CA PHE A 223 37.69 0.20 11.20
C PHE A 223 38.06 1.53 11.88
N ARG A 224 37.07 2.18 12.51
CA ARG A 224 37.25 3.48 13.16
C ARG A 224 38.21 3.39 14.34
N ARG A 225 38.09 2.37 15.19
CA ARG A 225 39.01 2.16 16.31
C ARG A 225 40.47 2.03 15.86
N HIS A 226 40.73 1.42 14.71
CA HIS A 226 42.09 1.30 14.18
C HIS A 226 42.56 2.59 13.50
N LEU A 227 41.65 3.31 12.85
CA LEU A 227 41.93 4.63 12.26
C LEU A 227 42.28 5.66 13.34
N ASP A 228 41.50 5.70 14.43
CA ASP A 228 41.73 6.59 15.58
C ASP A 228 43.04 6.27 16.33
N ALA A 229 43.58 5.06 16.16
CA ALA A 229 44.90 4.67 16.65
C ALA A 229 46.06 5.17 15.77
N GLY A 230 45.77 5.94 14.71
CA GLY A 230 46.77 6.56 13.83
C GLY A 230 47.20 5.71 12.64
N HIS A 231 46.51 4.59 12.37
CA HIS A 231 46.80 3.74 11.22
C HIS A 231 46.20 4.27 9.93
N SER A 232 46.75 3.84 8.78
CA SER A 232 46.20 4.22 7.47
C SER A 232 44.83 3.59 7.22
N SER A 233 43.98 4.23 6.42
CA SER A 233 42.66 3.70 6.03
C SER A 233 42.75 2.29 5.42
N ARG A 234 43.84 1.98 4.68
CA ARG A 234 44.08 0.63 4.15
C ARG A 234 44.35 -0.42 5.23
N GLU A 235 45.15 -0.09 6.23
CA GLU A 235 45.42 -0.97 7.35
C GLU A 235 44.17 -1.19 8.20
N SER A 236 43.39 -0.13 8.43
CA SER A 236 42.13 -0.18 9.17
C SER A 236 41.08 -1.05 8.50
N VAL A 237 40.94 -0.98 7.16
CA VAL A 237 40.05 -1.88 6.39
C VAL A 237 40.49 -3.34 6.55
N LEU A 238 41.79 -3.62 6.43
CA LEU A 238 42.31 -4.99 6.56
C LEU A 238 42.15 -5.51 8.00
N TYR A 239 42.34 -4.65 9.00
CA TYR A 239 42.16 -4.98 10.41
C TYR A 239 40.70 -5.35 10.71
N ALA A 240 39.75 -4.53 10.27
CA ALA A 240 38.31 -4.80 10.40
C ALA A 240 37.94 -6.12 9.69
N TYR A 241 38.35 -6.28 8.43
CA TYR A 241 38.06 -7.49 7.65
C TYR A 241 38.57 -8.77 8.33
N ARG A 242 39.76 -8.73 8.94
CA ARG A 242 40.33 -9.88 9.67
C ARG A 242 39.59 -10.21 10.96
N HIS A 243 39.02 -9.20 11.64
CA HIS A 243 38.31 -9.38 12.90
C HIS A 243 36.86 -9.83 12.70
N CYS A 244 36.09 -9.12 11.88
CA CYS A 244 34.65 -9.36 11.77
C CYS A 244 34.24 -10.09 10.49
N GLY A 245 35.05 -10.07 9.42
CA GLY A 245 34.62 -10.58 8.11
C GLY A 245 34.20 -12.05 8.11
N LYS A 246 34.94 -12.93 8.83
CA LYS A 246 34.56 -14.34 8.96
C LYS A 246 33.28 -14.52 9.78
N ALA A 247 33.10 -13.73 10.84
CA ALA A 247 31.92 -13.79 11.69
C ALA A 247 30.67 -13.36 10.91
N MET A 248 30.76 -12.25 10.15
CA MET A 248 29.69 -11.75 9.28
C MET A 248 29.27 -12.80 8.24
N ILE A 249 30.23 -13.45 7.56
CA ILE A 249 29.90 -14.53 6.60
C ILE A 249 29.12 -15.65 7.29
N GLN A 250 29.54 -16.05 8.50
CA GLN A 250 28.88 -17.12 9.24
C GLN A 250 27.46 -16.73 9.67
N THR A 251 27.27 -15.54 10.24
CA THR A 251 25.96 -15.06 10.67
C THR A 251 25.00 -14.93 9.49
N SER A 252 25.42 -14.26 8.41
CA SER A 252 24.57 -14.10 7.22
C SER A 252 24.21 -15.44 6.59
N LEU A 253 25.14 -16.41 6.54
CA LEU A 253 24.88 -17.74 5.97
C LEU A 253 23.94 -18.57 6.85
N ILE A 254 24.13 -18.54 8.17
CA ILE A 254 23.24 -19.24 9.12
C ILE A 254 21.83 -18.63 9.05
N CYS A 255 21.69 -17.32 9.07
CA CYS A 255 20.40 -16.64 8.97
C CYS A 255 19.75 -16.88 7.60
N GLY A 256 20.51 -16.74 6.51
CA GLY A 256 20.02 -16.96 5.15
C GLY A 256 19.54 -18.39 4.93
N LEU A 257 20.35 -19.40 5.27
CA LEU A 257 19.97 -20.81 5.14
C LEU A 257 18.85 -21.21 6.10
N GLY A 258 18.85 -20.69 7.34
CA GLY A 258 17.80 -20.94 8.32
C GLY A 258 16.43 -20.44 7.83
N LEU A 259 16.40 -19.27 7.18
CA LEU A 259 15.18 -18.73 6.59
C LEU A 259 14.82 -19.42 5.27
N LEU A 260 15.80 -19.94 4.53
CA LEU A 260 15.57 -20.66 3.27
C LEU A 260 14.71 -21.92 3.45
N VAL A 261 14.67 -22.51 4.65
CA VAL A 261 13.78 -23.65 4.95
C VAL A 261 12.31 -23.27 4.74
N PHE A 262 11.93 -22.02 5.03
CA PHE A 262 10.58 -21.51 4.80
C PHE A 262 10.23 -21.36 3.31
N ALA A 263 11.22 -21.37 2.41
CA ALA A 263 11.00 -21.35 0.97
C ALA A 263 10.23 -22.59 0.47
N LEU A 264 10.31 -23.70 1.22
CA LEU A 264 9.60 -24.95 0.92
C LEU A 264 8.14 -24.95 1.38
N SER A 265 7.66 -23.86 2.00
CA SER A 265 6.27 -23.76 2.46
C SER A 265 5.29 -23.75 1.30
N SER A 266 4.16 -24.47 1.45
CA SER A 266 3.03 -24.44 0.52
C SER A 266 2.26 -23.10 0.57
N PHE A 267 2.49 -22.31 1.63
CA PHE A 267 1.91 -20.97 1.75
C PHE A 267 2.80 -19.95 1.00
N VAL A 268 2.33 -19.52 -0.18
CA VAL A 268 3.07 -18.64 -1.11
C VAL A 268 3.67 -17.40 -0.43
N PRO A 269 2.96 -16.67 0.46
CA PRO A 269 3.55 -15.50 1.12
C PRO A 269 4.79 -15.84 1.96
N THR A 270 4.77 -16.96 2.70
CA THR A 270 5.92 -17.41 3.49
C THR A 270 7.09 -17.84 2.61
N SER A 271 6.81 -18.55 1.52
CA SER A 271 7.85 -18.97 0.58
C SER A 271 8.53 -17.77 -0.10
N ARG A 272 7.74 -16.77 -0.55
CA ARG A 272 8.27 -15.53 -1.15
C ARG A 272 9.11 -14.72 -0.16
N PHE A 273 8.63 -14.58 1.07
CA PHE A 273 9.37 -13.95 2.17
C PHE A 273 10.75 -14.59 2.34
N ALA A 274 10.82 -15.92 2.39
CA ALA A 274 12.07 -16.64 2.58
C ALA A 274 13.08 -16.38 1.45
N TRP A 275 12.64 -16.46 0.19
CA TRP A 275 13.49 -16.19 -0.97
C TRP A 275 14.00 -14.75 -0.99
N MET A 276 13.12 -13.79 -0.74
CA MET A 276 13.50 -12.38 -0.69
C MET A 276 14.48 -12.10 0.45
N MET A 277 14.22 -12.65 1.63
CA MET A 277 15.05 -12.43 2.81
C MET A 277 16.45 -13.02 2.63
N ALA A 278 16.56 -14.23 2.09
CA ALA A 278 17.84 -14.84 1.76
C ALA A 278 18.61 -14.00 0.71
N GLY A 279 17.93 -13.51 -0.33
CA GLY A 279 18.52 -12.62 -1.32
C GLY A 279 19.03 -11.31 -0.72
N LEU A 280 18.22 -10.67 0.15
CA LEU A 280 18.59 -9.43 0.84
C LEU A 280 19.81 -9.63 1.75
N LEU A 281 19.86 -10.71 2.53
CA LEU A 281 21.00 -11.01 3.41
C LEU A 281 22.28 -11.28 2.61
N MET A 282 22.18 -11.99 1.48
CA MET A 282 23.31 -12.21 0.59
C MET A 282 23.82 -10.90 -0.02
N MET A 283 22.91 -10.02 -0.48
CA MET A 283 23.29 -8.72 -0.99
C MET A 283 23.84 -7.79 0.11
N ALA A 284 23.37 -7.90 1.35
CA ALA A 284 23.93 -7.21 2.52
C ALA A 284 25.37 -7.62 2.78
N LEU A 285 25.64 -8.93 2.82
CA LEU A 285 26.99 -9.44 2.98
C LEU A 285 27.94 -8.95 1.87
N LEU A 286 27.47 -8.92 0.62
CA LEU A 286 28.24 -8.38 -0.51
C LEU A 286 28.43 -6.86 -0.39
N GLY A 287 27.41 -6.13 0.06
CA GLY A 287 27.48 -4.71 0.37
C GLY A 287 28.58 -4.42 1.39
N ASP A 288 28.64 -5.20 2.45
CA ASP A 288 29.53 -4.89 3.58
C ASP A 288 30.96 -5.40 3.40
N LEU A 289 31.18 -6.48 2.63
CA LEU A 289 32.52 -7.02 2.39
C LEU A 289 33.15 -6.56 1.08
N ILE A 290 32.37 -6.00 0.15
CA ILE A 290 32.89 -5.53 -1.15
C ILE A 290 32.66 -4.03 -1.29
N VAL A 291 31.41 -3.58 -1.22
CA VAL A 291 31.06 -2.17 -1.50
C VAL A 291 31.63 -1.26 -0.42
N LEU A 292 31.44 -1.61 0.86
CA LEU A 292 31.89 -0.80 1.99
C LEU A 292 33.43 -0.61 2.01
N PRO A 293 34.27 -1.67 1.93
CA PRO A 293 35.73 -1.51 1.83
C PRO A 293 36.16 -0.70 0.62
N ALA A 294 35.51 -0.89 -0.54
CA ALA A 294 35.81 -0.13 -1.75
C ALA A 294 35.51 1.37 -1.56
N LEU A 295 34.41 1.71 -0.86
CA LEU A 295 34.07 3.09 -0.52
C LEU A 295 35.06 3.71 0.48
N LEU A 296 35.50 2.94 1.48
CA LEU A 296 36.47 3.39 2.48
C LEU A 296 37.88 3.62 1.89
N LEU A 297 38.25 2.90 0.84
CA LEU A 297 39.54 3.07 0.13
C LEU A 297 39.47 4.10 -1.01
N SER A 298 38.27 4.52 -1.38
CA SER A 298 38.00 5.54 -2.40
C SER A 298 38.26 6.96 -1.86
N PRO A 299 38.35 8.01 -2.72
CA PRO A 299 38.42 9.39 -2.25
C PRO A 299 37.34 9.80 -1.25
N LEU A 300 36.17 9.15 -1.26
CA LEU A 300 35.10 9.33 -0.25
C LEU A 300 35.49 8.84 1.16
N GLY A 301 36.44 7.92 1.27
CA GLY A 301 37.01 7.45 2.54
C GLY A 301 37.72 8.55 3.34
N ARG A 302 38.15 9.63 2.70
CA ARG A 302 38.73 10.81 3.38
C ARG A 302 37.75 11.49 4.33
N CYS A 303 36.44 11.23 4.19
CA CYS A 303 35.44 11.72 5.13
C CYS A 303 35.53 11.07 6.51
N PHE A 304 36.21 9.93 6.64
CA PHE A 304 36.41 9.22 7.91
C PHE A 304 37.71 9.64 8.61
N GLU A 305 38.65 10.25 7.90
CA GLU A 305 39.90 10.75 8.45
C GLU A 305 39.62 12.10 9.14
N LEU A 306 39.70 12.13 10.48
CA LEU A 306 39.56 13.38 11.24
C LEU A 306 40.65 14.36 10.78
N LYS A 307 40.24 15.60 10.51
CA LYS A 307 41.12 16.71 10.14
C LYS A 307 42.20 16.86 11.21
N PRO A 308 43.50 16.93 10.86
CA PRO A 308 44.55 17.06 11.87
C PRO A 308 44.28 18.33 12.68
N GLU A 309 44.34 18.22 14.01
CA GLU A 309 44.36 19.39 14.88
C GLU A 309 45.48 20.30 14.39
N THR A 310 45.11 21.49 13.94
CA THR A 310 46.06 22.56 13.69
C THR A 310 46.71 22.88 15.02
N ASP A 311 47.96 22.44 15.14
CA ASP A 311 48.94 22.76 16.18
C ASP A 311 48.79 24.23 16.62
N HIS A 312 48.11 24.46 17.75
CA HIS A 312 48.14 25.75 18.45
C HIS A 312 49.40 25.77 19.32
N ASN A 313 50.54 25.95 18.65
CA ASN A 313 51.76 26.43 19.28
C ASN A 313 51.68 27.97 19.34
N HIS A 314 51.36 28.48 20.52
CA HIS A 314 51.65 29.85 20.96
C HIS A 314 52.42 29.81 22.27
#